data_AF-A0A1G5FGT9-F1
#
_entry.id   AF-A0A1G5FGT9-F1
#
_cell.length_a   1.000
_cell.length_b   1.000
_cell.length_c   1.000
_cell.angle_alpha   90.00
_cell.angle_beta   90.00
_cell.angle_gamma   90.00
#
_symmetry.space_group_name_H-M   'P 1'
#
loop_
_entity.id
_entity.type
_entity.pdbx_description
1 polymer ?
#
loop_
_entity_poly.entity_id
_entity_poly.type
_entity_poly.pdbx_seq_one_letter_code
_entity_poly.pdbx_strand_id
1 'polypeptide(L)'
;MGSDRKKRRKRRSPVGYIIVILILLTLMSLLIYEHFFPLKKLPVGTWVHEENLTQTADDAMHEWLHPAEPEGVEINGYPASEPICVNIVLTVNSDGTYEQHVDEESYVNAGETAYKNFSLALESLINARFGVIGMTGESGISSDEISTLMGEAVGMGTDEYLRKAVPDILPTYEEYSAEHASHGTCAVEGDFIIFDGGAGQTLLFDDNRMLIDDVMYLKVYDEK
;
A
#
# COMPACT_ATOMS: atom_id res chain seq x y z
N MET A 1 48.81 80.09 32.28
CA MET A 1 48.98 78.64 32.56
C MET A 1 47.87 77.88 31.86
N GLY A 2 48.11 77.39 30.63
CA GLY A 2 47.16 76.59 29.87
C GLY A 2 47.72 75.17 29.68
N SER A 3 47.08 74.18 30.30
CA SER A 3 47.46 72.77 30.19
C SER A 3 46.55 72.11 29.16
N ASP A 4 47.03 72.02 27.92
CA ASP A 4 46.32 71.40 26.81
C ASP A 4 46.69 69.90 26.73
N ARG A 5 45.91 69.05 27.42
CA ARG A 5 46.09 67.59 27.39
C ARG A 5 45.39 66.99 26.17
N LYS A 6 46.13 66.80 25.08
CA LYS A 6 45.70 66.04 23.91
C LYS A 6 45.37 64.58 24.27
N LYS A 7 44.07 64.24 24.30
CA LYS A 7 43.58 62.85 24.38
C LYS A 7 43.88 62.12 23.06
N ARG A 8 44.86 61.21 23.07
CA ARG A 8 45.10 60.27 21.95
C ARG A 8 43.96 59.25 21.88
N ARG A 9 43.05 59.39 20.92
CA ARG A 9 42.05 58.37 20.59
C ARG A 9 42.75 57.17 19.93
N LYS A 10 42.76 56.03 20.61
CA LYS A 10 43.26 54.74 20.11
C LYS A 10 42.34 54.29 18.97
N ARG A 11 42.71 54.53 17.71
CA ARG A 11 42.00 54.04 16.53
C ARG A 11 42.03 52.51 16.56
N ARG A 12 40.90 51.86 16.87
CA ARG A 12 40.74 50.41 16.71
C ARG A 12 40.86 50.11 15.21
N SER A 13 41.81 49.25 14.82
CA SER A 13 42.03 48.88 13.42
C SER A 13 40.79 48.15 12.88
N PRO A 14 40.28 48.49 11.68
CA PRO A 14 39.07 47.88 11.12
C PRO A 14 39.24 46.38 10.78
N VAL A 15 40.47 45.86 10.85
CA VAL A 15 40.83 44.46 10.54
C VAL A 15 39.97 43.45 11.30
N GLY A 16 39.70 43.67 12.59
CA GLY A 16 38.86 42.75 13.37
C GLY A 16 37.41 42.70 12.87
N TYR A 17 36.86 43.85 12.46
CA TYR A 17 35.52 43.91 11.88
C TYR A 17 35.45 43.21 10.52
N ILE A 18 36.49 43.37 9.70
CA ILE A 18 36.58 42.71 8.39
C ILE A 18 36.58 41.18 8.56
N ILE A 19 37.38 40.65 9.50
CA ILE A 19 37.44 39.20 9.77
C ILE A 19 36.07 38.67 10.24
N VAL A 20 35.41 39.37 11.15
CA VAL A 20 34.07 38.97 11.65
C VAL A 20 33.03 38.98 10.54
N ILE A 21 33.03 40.00 9.67
CA ILE A 21 32.12 40.07 8.52
C ILE A 21 32.37 38.91 7.55
N LEU A 22 33.63 38.57 7.27
CA LEU A 22 33.95 37.43 6.41
C LEU A 22 33.46 36.10 6.99
N ILE A 23 33.62 35.88 8.31
CA ILE A 23 33.10 34.68 8.99
C ILE A 23 31.57 34.62 8.91
N LEU A 24 30.89 35.75 9.15
CA LEU A 24 29.43 35.83 9.04
C LEU A 24 28.95 35.55 7.61
N LEU A 25 29.64 36.06 6.59
CA LEU A 25 29.32 35.79 5.19
C LEU A 25 29.53 34.31 4.84
N THR A 26 30.59 33.66 5.32
CA THR A 26 30.79 32.22 5.11
C THR A 26 29.73 31.37 5.82
N LEU A 27 29.34 31.72 7.05
CA LEU A 27 28.27 31.03 7.77
C LEU A 27 26.91 31.23 7.08
N MET A 28 26.61 32.45 6.64
CA MET A 28 25.39 32.72 5.87
C MET A 28 25.38 31.96 4.55
N SER A 29 26.52 31.90 3.84
CA SER A 29 26.63 31.10 2.62
C SER A 29 26.43 29.61 2.88
N LEU A 30 26.93 29.09 4.01
CA LEU A 30 26.74 27.69 4.42
C LEU A 30 25.27 27.42 4.77
N LEU A 31 24.61 28.30 5.53
CA LEU A 31 23.21 28.17 5.89
C LEU A 31 22.29 28.27 4.67
N ILE A 32 22.59 29.17 3.73
CA ILE A 32 21.90 29.24 2.44
C ILE A 32 22.13 27.95 1.67
N TYR A 33 23.36 27.44 1.63
CA TYR A 33 23.66 26.18 0.96
C TYR A 33 22.90 24.99 1.58
N GLU A 34 22.88 24.84 2.90
CA GLU A 34 22.09 23.79 3.57
C GLU A 34 20.58 23.97 3.40
N HIS A 35 20.09 25.22 3.36
CA HIS A 35 18.67 25.51 3.19
C HIS A 35 18.18 25.23 1.77
N PHE A 36 19.00 25.53 0.75
CA PHE A 36 18.65 25.31 -0.65
C PHE A 36 19.08 23.94 -1.19
N PHE A 37 20.08 23.31 -0.59
CA PHE A 37 20.59 21.97 -0.93
C PHE A 37 20.58 21.08 0.30
N PRO A 38 19.41 20.77 0.89
CA PRO A 38 19.34 19.74 1.91
C PRO A 38 19.88 18.44 1.30
N LEU A 39 20.88 17.84 1.94
CA LEU A 39 21.29 16.46 1.67
C LEU A 39 20.08 15.58 1.99
N LYS A 40 19.28 15.26 0.97
CA LYS A 40 18.16 14.35 1.11
C LYS A 40 18.73 12.99 1.49
N LYS A 41 18.32 12.52 2.67
CA LYS A 41 18.71 11.20 3.18
C LYS A 41 17.77 10.16 2.61
N LEU A 42 18.25 8.93 2.52
CA LEU A 42 17.41 7.77 2.23
C LEU A 42 16.27 7.67 3.26
N PRO A 43 15.05 7.30 2.85
CA PRO A 43 13.90 7.11 3.73
C PRO A 43 13.99 5.79 4.49
N VAL A 44 15.00 5.66 5.36
CA VAL A 44 15.24 4.44 6.13
C VAL A 44 14.01 4.09 6.97
N GLY A 45 13.55 2.84 6.86
CA GLY A 45 12.40 2.33 7.59
C GLY A 45 11.56 1.35 6.77
N THR A 46 10.44 0.95 7.38
CA THR A 46 9.47 0.03 6.79
C THR A 46 8.21 0.80 6.41
N TRP A 47 7.73 0.48 5.22
CA TRP A 47 6.70 1.18 4.49
C TRP A 47 5.70 0.15 3.99
N VAL A 48 4.41 0.43 4.10
CA VAL A 48 3.33 -0.48 3.68
C VAL A 48 2.40 0.23 2.72
N HIS A 49 2.10 -0.43 1.61
CA HIS A 49 1.02 -0.06 0.71
C HIS A 49 -0.04 -1.15 0.73
N GLU A 50 -1.31 -0.76 0.75
CA GLU A 50 -2.45 -1.66 0.64
C GLU A 50 -2.92 -1.70 -0.82
N GLU A 51 -2.79 -2.86 -1.46
CA GLU A 51 -3.31 -3.11 -2.80
C GLU A 51 -4.69 -3.78 -2.72
N ASN A 52 -5.62 -3.32 -3.57
CA ASN A 52 -6.98 -3.81 -3.61
C ASN A 52 -7.16 -4.81 -4.77
N LEU A 53 -7.43 -6.08 -4.41
CA LEU A 53 -7.66 -7.20 -5.33
C LEU A 53 -9.16 -7.51 -5.55
N THR A 54 -10.06 -6.64 -5.09
CA THR A 54 -11.52 -6.88 -5.16
C THR A 54 -11.97 -7.08 -6.60
N GLN A 55 -11.52 -6.25 -7.54
CA GLN A 55 -11.90 -6.38 -8.95
C GLN A 55 -11.42 -7.71 -9.55
N THR A 56 -10.17 -8.11 -9.25
CA THR A 56 -9.60 -9.38 -9.71
C THR A 56 -10.44 -10.56 -9.23
N ALA A 57 -10.81 -10.55 -7.94
CA ALA A 57 -11.64 -11.59 -7.37
C ALA A 57 -13.07 -11.58 -7.93
N ASP A 58 -13.67 -10.39 -8.07
CA ASP A 58 -15.02 -10.22 -8.62
C ASP A 58 -15.10 -10.72 -10.07
N ASP A 59 -14.09 -10.42 -10.90
CA ASP A 59 -14.01 -10.88 -12.28
C ASP A 59 -13.92 -12.43 -12.34
N ALA A 60 -13.09 -13.03 -11.49
CA ALA A 60 -12.95 -14.49 -11.41
C ALA A 60 -14.23 -15.17 -10.91
N MET A 61 -14.88 -14.62 -9.89
CA MET A 61 -16.16 -15.11 -9.38
C MET A 61 -17.24 -15.00 -10.45
N HIS A 62 -17.32 -13.87 -11.15
CA HIS A 62 -18.29 -13.67 -12.22
C HIS A 62 -18.05 -14.65 -13.37
N GLU A 63 -16.81 -14.87 -13.79
CA GLU A 63 -16.49 -15.84 -14.84
C GLU A 63 -16.99 -17.25 -14.48
N TRP A 64 -16.86 -17.63 -13.20
CA TRP A 64 -17.31 -18.94 -12.72
C TRP A 64 -18.83 -19.04 -12.52
N LEU A 65 -19.48 -17.98 -12.01
CA LEU A 65 -20.92 -17.98 -11.71
C LEU A 65 -21.79 -17.75 -12.94
N HIS A 66 -21.32 -17.00 -13.92
CA HIS A 66 -22.09 -16.62 -15.11
C HIS A 66 -22.76 -17.80 -15.85
N PRO A 67 -22.10 -18.96 -16.06
CA PRO A 67 -22.75 -20.12 -16.68
C PRO A 67 -23.97 -20.66 -15.92
N ALA A 68 -24.09 -20.37 -14.62
CA ALA A 68 -25.17 -20.83 -13.75
C ALA A 68 -26.29 -19.80 -13.56
N GLU A 69 -26.13 -18.58 -14.10
CA GLU A 69 -27.14 -17.52 -14.03
C GLU A 69 -28.44 -17.93 -14.77
N PRO A 70 -29.62 -17.64 -14.20
CA PRO A 70 -30.88 -17.90 -14.90
C PRO A 70 -31.02 -16.99 -16.13
N GLU A 71 -31.48 -17.54 -17.26
CA GLU A 71 -31.76 -16.74 -18.47
C GLU A 71 -32.68 -15.53 -18.14
N GLY A 72 -32.19 -14.32 -18.42
CA GLY A 72 -32.95 -13.08 -18.21
C GLY A 72 -32.91 -12.52 -16.79
N VAL A 73 -32.13 -13.12 -15.87
CA VAL A 73 -31.85 -12.57 -14.54
C VAL A 73 -30.40 -12.09 -14.52
N GLU A 74 -30.20 -10.79 -14.75
CA GLU A 74 -28.92 -10.16 -14.40
C GLU A 74 -28.86 -10.07 -12.87
N ILE A 75 -27.92 -10.80 -12.28
CA ILE A 75 -27.56 -10.60 -10.87
C ILE A 75 -26.77 -9.29 -10.82
N ASN A 76 -27.51 -8.17 -10.80
CA ASN A 76 -26.93 -6.85 -10.71
C ASN A 76 -26.29 -6.64 -9.34
N GLY A 77 -24.97 -6.83 -9.29
CA GLY A 77 -24.16 -6.63 -8.10
C GLY A 77 -24.37 -7.74 -7.08
N TYR A 78 -23.37 -8.60 -6.97
CA TYR A 78 -23.18 -9.43 -5.78
C TYR A 78 -23.20 -8.52 -4.54
N PRO A 79 -23.72 -8.99 -3.39
CA PRO A 79 -23.87 -8.13 -2.20
C PRO A 79 -22.55 -7.44 -1.89
N ALA A 80 -22.62 -6.18 -1.47
CA ALA A 80 -21.46 -5.33 -1.18
C ALA A 80 -20.41 -6.12 -0.40
N SER A 81 -19.36 -6.52 -1.12
CA SER A 81 -18.31 -7.39 -0.63
C SER A 81 -17.39 -6.59 0.28
N GLU A 82 -16.84 -7.26 1.30
CA GLU A 82 -15.74 -6.69 2.04
C GLU A 82 -14.56 -6.53 1.07
N PRO A 83 -13.86 -5.38 1.05
CA PRO A 83 -12.74 -5.17 0.15
C PRO A 83 -11.66 -6.20 0.42
N ILE A 84 -11.13 -6.78 -0.66
CA ILE A 84 -10.06 -7.79 -0.61
C ILE A 84 -8.74 -7.04 -0.76
N CYS A 85 -8.03 -6.86 0.35
CA CYS A 85 -6.83 -6.04 0.41
C CYS A 85 -5.59 -6.85 0.81
N VAL A 86 -4.46 -6.57 0.16
CA VAL A 86 -3.16 -7.18 0.45
C VAL A 86 -2.12 -6.10 0.75
N ASN A 87 -1.31 -6.32 1.78
CA ASN A 87 -0.23 -5.44 2.13
C ASN A 87 1.06 -5.79 1.39
N ILE A 88 1.65 -4.79 0.74
CA ILE A 88 2.99 -4.83 0.16
C ILE A 88 3.93 -4.06 1.10
N VAL A 89 4.94 -4.76 1.59
CA VAL A 89 5.92 -4.24 2.54
C VAL A 89 7.20 -3.88 1.81
N LEU A 90 7.64 -2.64 1.96
CA LEU A 90 8.92 -2.13 1.47
C LEU A 90 9.79 -1.72 2.65
N THR A 91 10.98 -2.28 2.74
CA THR A 91 11.99 -1.93 3.74
C THR A 91 13.18 -1.27 3.05
N VAL A 92 13.54 -0.07 3.51
CA VAL A 92 14.74 0.65 3.07
C VAL A 92 15.74 0.66 4.22
N ASN A 93 16.91 0.07 3.99
CA ASN A 93 17.96 -0.07 4.97
C ASN A 93 18.92 1.13 4.95
N SER A 94 19.57 1.35 6.11
CA SER A 94 20.54 2.44 6.26
C SER A 94 21.81 2.33 5.40
N ASP A 95 22.10 1.14 4.88
CA ASP A 95 23.22 0.88 3.98
C ASP A 95 22.90 1.14 2.50
N GLY A 96 21.69 1.63 2.18
CA GLY A 96 21.25 1.86 0.82
C GLY A 96 20.77 0.61 0.11
N THR A 97 20.44 -0.45 0.84
CA THR A 97 19.71 -1.61 0.28
C THR A 97 18.22 -1.48 0.53
N TYR A 98 17.41 -2.16 -0.28
CA TYR A 98 15.97 -2.26 -0.09
C TYR A 98 15.47 -3.67 -0.36
N GLU A 99 14.32 -3.99 0.23
CA GLU A 99 13.59 -5.24 0.05
C GLU A 99 12.09 -4.96 0.04
N GLN A 100 11.41 -5.49 -0.97
CA GLN A 100 9.96 -5.44 -1.14
C GLN A 100 9.42 -6.87 -1.18
N HIS A 101 8.36 -7.12 -0.43
CA HIS A 101 7.66 -8.39 -0.40
C HIS A 101 6.18 -8.20 -0.10
N VAL A 102 5.40 -9.23 -0.39
CA VAL A 102 4.00 -9.32 0.00
C VAL A 102 3.92 -9.84 1.44
N ASP A 103 3.10 -9.20 2.27
CA ASP A 103 2.82 -9.71 3.62
C ASP A 103 1.95 -10.97 3.54
N GLU A 104 2.51 -12.11 3.94
CA GLU A 104 1.87 -13.42 3.86
C GLU A 104 0.58 -13.48 4.69
N GLU A 105 0.57 -12.88 5.88
CA GLU A 105 -0.62 -12.85 6.74
C GLU A 105 -1.76 -12.05 6.09
N SER A 106 -1.46 -10.87 5.57
CA SER A 106 -2.43 -10.08 4.80
C SER A 106 -2.94 -10.85 3.57
N TYR A 107 -2.09 -11.63 2.89
CA TYR A 107 -2.50 -12.44 1.74
C TYR A 107 -3.47 -13.56 2.11
N VAL A 108 -3.19 -14.27 3.20
CA VAL A 108 -4.08 -15.31 3.74
C VAL A 108 -5.44 -14.72 4.10
N ASN A 109 -5.45 -13.58 4.80
CA ASN A 109 -6.70 -12.88 5.16
C ASN A 109 -7.48 -12.42 3.91
N ALA A 110 -6.78 -11.93 2.88
CA ALA A 110 -7.40 -11.58 1.61
C ALA A 110 -8.08 -12.79 0.96
N GLY A 111 -7.42 -13.95 0.96
CA GLY A 111 -8.00 -15.20 0.47
C GLY A 111 -9.25 -15.63 1.24
N GLU A 112 -9.25 -15.54 2.56
CA GLU A 112 -10.44 -15.84 3.38
C GLU A 112 -11.61 -14.91 3.05
N THR A 113 -11.35 -13.61 2.95
CA THR A 113 -12.35 -12.60 2.57
C THR A 113 -12.88 -12.86 1.16
N ALA A 114 -12.01 -13.22 0.21
CA ALA A 114 -12.41 -13.55 -1.15
C ALA A 114 -13.37 -14.74 -1.20
N TYR A 115 -13.07 -15.84 -0.50
CA TYR A 115 -13.94 -17.00 -0.44
C TYR A 115 -15.25 -16.75 0.31
N LYS A 116 -15.23 -15.90 1.34
CA LYS A 116 -16.45 -15.45 2.04
C LYS A 116 -17.35 -14.66 1.10
N ASN A 117 -16.80 -13.70 0.37
CA ASN A 117 -17.54 -12.91 -0.63
C ASN A 117 -18.13 -13.82 -1.72
N PHE A 118 -17.37 -14.83 -2.14
CA PHE A 118 -17.83 -15.78 -3.12
C PHE A 118 -18.97 -16.69 -2.62
N SER A 119 -18.91 -17.10 -1.35
CA SER A 119 -20.01 -17.83 -0.69
C SER A 119 -21.31 -17.03 -0.72
N LEU A 120 -21.25 -15.75 -0.37
CA LEU A 120 -22.40 -14.84 -0.43
C LEU A 120 -22.92 -14.66 -1.86
N ALA A 121 -22.02 -14.57 -2.84
CA ALA A 121 -22.38 -14.47 -4.26
C ALA A 121 -23.13 -15.72 -4.75
N LEU A 122 -22.64 -16.91 -4.39
CA LEU A 122 -23.28 -18.18 -4.72
C LEU A 122 -24.66 -18.31 -4.05
N GLU A 123 -24.77 -17.94 -2.77
CA GLU A 123 -26.05 -17.96 -2.05
C GLU A 123 -27.09 -17.03 -2.68
N SER A 124 -26.66 -15.85 -3.14
CA SER A 124 -27.51 -14.91 -3.88
C SER A 124 -28.01 -15.51 -5.18
N LEU A 125 -27.13 -16.16 -5.96
CA LEU A 125 -27.49 -16.87 -7.18
C LEU A 125 -28.48 -18.01 -6.92
N ILE A 126 -28.24 -18.81 -5.88
CA ILE A 126 -29.13 -19.91 -5.48
C ILE A 126 -30.53 -19.35 -5.14
N ASN A 127 -30.59 -18.29 -4.34
CA ASN A 127 -31.84 -17.62 -4.00
C ASN A 127 -32.57 -17.06 -5.22
N ALA A 128 -31.86 -16.39 -6.13
CA ALA A 128 -32.43 -15.89 -7.37
C ALA A 128 -33.06 -17.03 -8.18
N ARG A 129 -32.36 -18.17 -8.29
CA ARG A 129 -32.85 -19.33 -9.03
C ARG A 129 -34.07 -19.98 -8.39
N PHE A 130 -34.08 -20.15 -7.06
CA PHE A 130 -35.25 -20.66 -6.34
C PHE A 130 -36.45 -19.71 -6.44
N GLY A 131 -36.20 -18.40 -6.49
CA GLY A 131 -37.21 -17.38 -6.73
C GLY A 131 -37.88 -17.52 -8.10
N VAL A 132 -37.08 -17.72 -9.15
CA VAL A 132 -37.61 -17.92 -10.52
C VAL A 132 -38.52 -19.14 -10.61
N ILE A 133 -38.22 -20.22 -9.88
CA ILE A 133 -39.03 -21.45 -9.88
C ILE A 133 -40.15 -21.45 -8.82
N GLY A 134 -40.38 -20.32 -8.14
CA GLY A 134 -41.46 -20.13 -7.17
C GLY A 134 -41.31 -20.97 -5.89
N MET A 135 -40.08 -21.40 -5.57
CA MET A 135 -39.78 -22.22 -4.39
C MET A 135 -39.38 -21.39 -3.17
N THR A 136 -39.13 -20.09 -3.32
CA THR A 136 -38.88 -19.18 -2.19
C THR A 136 -40.15 -18.45 -1.75
N GLY A 137 -40.36 -18.32 -0.43
CA GLY A 137 -41.29 -17.34 0.13
C GLY A 137 -40.79 -15.90 -0.01
N GLU A 138 -41.51 -14.93 0.55
CA GLU A 138 -41.13 -13.49 0.50
C GLU A 138 -39.72 -13.20 1.07
N SER A 139 -39.18 -14.06 1.92
CA SER A 139 -37.90 -13.88 2.62
C SER A 139 -36.70 -14.60 2.01
N GLY A 140 -36.87 -15.33 0.89
CA GLY A 140 -35.80 -16.18 0.34
C GLY A 140 -35.47 -17.40 1.22
N ILE A 141 -34.38 -18.08 0.88
CA ILE A 141 -33.76 -19.19 1.64
C ILE A 141 -32.55 -18.61 2.40
N SER A 142 -32.42 -18.97 3.67
CA SER A 142 -31.30 -18.54 4.51
C SER A 142 -29.98 -19.23 4.13
N SER A 143 -28.84 -18.59 4.46
CA SER A 143 -27.50 -19.16 4.27
C SER A 143 -27.35 -20.55 4.91
N ASP A 144 -27.88 -20.73 6.14
CA ASP A 144 -27.85 -22.02 6.85
C ASP A 144 -28.65 -23.12 6.12
N GLU A 145 -29.80 -22.76 5.54
CA GLU A 145 -30.60 -23.69 4.74
C GLU A 145 -29.90 -24.03 3.42
N ILE A 146 -29.26 -23.06 2.76
CA ILE A 146 -28.46 -23.30 1.56
C ILE A 146 -27.27 -24.22 1.87
N SER A 147 -26.55 -23.96 2.96
CA SER A 147 -25.44 -24.79 3.41
C SER A 147 -25.90 -26.21 3.75
N THR A 148 -27.08 -26.36 4.36
CA THR A 148 -27.68 -27.68 4.61
C THR A 148 -28.02 -28.39 3.30
N LEU A 149 -28.63 -27.70 2.33
CA LEU A 149 -28.93 -28.24 1.01
C LEU A 149 -27.66 -28.65 0.25
N MET A 150 -26.59 -27.86 0.34
CA MET A 150 -25.28 -28.20 -0.23
C MET A 150 -24.69 -29.44 0.45
N GLY A 151 -24.82 -29.54 1.77
CA GLY A 151 -24.46 -30.72 2.54
C GLY A 151 -25.22 -31.97 2.11
N GLU A 152 -26.53 -31.87 1.86
CA GLU A 152 -27.35 -32.99 1.38
C GLU A 152 -27.06 -33.35 -0.09
N ALA A 153 -26.86 -32.36 -0.95
CA ALA A 153 -26.68 -32.57 -2.39
C ALA A 153 -25.27 -33.01 -2.77
N VAL A 154 -24.25 -32.44 -2.12
CA VAL A 154 -22.83 -32.59 -2.47
C VAL A 154 -22.01 -33.23 -1.34
N GLY A 155 -22.57 -33.36 -0.14
CA GLY A 155 -21.91 -33.98 1.00
C GLY A 155 -20.95 -33.06 1.76
N MET A 156 -20.98 -31.74 1.48
CA MET A 156 -20.07 -30.75 2.06
C MET A 156 -20.76 -29.38 2.19
N GLY A 157 -20.32 -28.54 3.12
CA GLY A 157 -20.82 -27.18 3.28
C GLY A 157 -20.38 -26.27 2.12
N THR A 158 -21.06 -25.13 1.93
CA THR A 158 -20.82 -24.19 0.83
C THR A 158 -19.35 -23.75 0.76
N ASP A 159 -18.75 -23.36 1.88
CA ASP A 159 -17.35 -22.87 1.90
C ASP A 159 -16.34 -23.97 1.57
N GLU A 160 -16.56 -25.20 2.06
CA GLU A 160 -15.71 -26.35 1.77
C GLU A 160 -15.83 -26.75 0.29
N TYR A 161 -17.04 -26.68 -0.27
CA TYR A 161 -17.28 -26.91 -1.69
C TYR A 161 -16.52 -25.90 -2.54
N LEU A 162 -16.65 -24.61 -2.23
CA LEU A 162 -16.03 -23.54 -3.01
C LEU A 162 -14.50 -23.68 -3.03
N ARG A 163 -13.88 -23.92 -1.87
CA ARG A 163 -12.41 -24.10 -1.78
C ARG A 163 -11.88 -25.34 -2.51
N LYS A 164 -12.73 -26.34 -2.77
CA LYS A 164 -12.31 -27.62 -3.36
C LYS A 164 -12.65 -27.75 -4.85
N ALA A 165 -13.78 -27.18 -5.26
CA ALA A 165 -14.39 -27.39 -6.57
C ALA A 165 -14.22 -26.21 -7.51
N VAL A 166 -13.90 -25.01 -7.00
CA VAL A 166 -13.73 -23.81 -7.81
C VAL A 166 -12.24 -23.59 -8.09
N PRO A 167 -11.87 -23.15 -9.31
CA PRO A 167 -10.61 -22.50 -9.58
C PRO A 167 -10.25 -21.42 -8.54
N ASP A 168 -8.95 -21.18 -8.38
CA ASP A 168 -8.46 -20.12 -7.51
C ASP A 168 -8.98 -18.75 -8.00
N ILE A 169 -9.71 -18.06 -7.12
CA ILE A 169 -10.29 -16.72 -7.37
C ILE A 169 -9.28 -15.59 -7.17
N LEU A 170 -8.15 -15.89 -6.53
CA LEU A 170 -6.97 -15.04 -6.44
C LEU A 170 -5.79 -15.82 -7.02
N PRO A 171 -4.73 -15.15 -7.50
CA PRO A 171 -3.48 -15.83 -7.84
C PRO A 171 -2.95 -16.68 -6.69
N THR A 172 -2.01 -17.58 -6.95
CA THR A 172 -1.29 -18.23 -5.84
C THR A 172 -0.40 -17.21 -5.12
N TYR A 173 -0.13 -17.43 -3.83
CA TYR A 173 0.79 -16.56 -3.08
C TYR A 173 2.16 -16.53 -3.77
N GLU A 174 2.64 -17.67 -4.27
CA GLU A 174 3.92 -17.76 -4.97
C GLU A 174 3.95 -16.94 -6.25
N GLU A 175 2.89 -16.96 -7.06
CA GLU A 175 2.78 -16.16 -8.29
C GLU A 175 2.71 -14.67 -7.97
N TYR A 176 1.83 -14.28 -7.04
CA TYR A 176 1.63 -12.88 -6.67
C TYR A 176 2.85 -12.30 -5.95
N SER A 177 3.48 -13.07 -5.07
CA SER A 177 4.72 -12.70 -4.39
C SER A 177 5.87 -12.58 -5.39
N ALA A 178 6.00 -13.48 -6.37
CA ALA A 178 7.05 -13.39 -7.37
C ALA A 178 6.93 -12.13 -8.27
N GLU A 179 5.71 -11.65 -8.51
CA GLU A 179 5.47 -10.41 -9.26
C GLU A 179 5.88 -9.15 -8.47
N HIS A 180 5.72 -9.18 -7.15
CA HIS A 180 5.96 -8.03 -6.27
C HIS A 180 7.29 -8.06 -5.52
N ALA A 181 7.96 -9.22 -5.47
CA ALA A 181 9.23 -9.40 -4.79
C ALA A 181 10.34 -8.65 -5.53
N SER A 182 10.91 -7.65 -4.86
CA SER A 182 12.03 -6.89 -5.42
C SER A 182 13.07 -6.60 -4.33
N HIS A 183 14.34 -6.62 -4.70
CA HIS A 183 15.43 -6.28 -3.78
C HIS A 183 16.57 -5.68 -4.58
N GLY A 184 17.37 -4.84 -3.93
CA GLY A 184 18.52 -4.25 -4.59
C GLY A 184 19.11 -3.10 -3.81
N THR A 185 19.76 -2.21 -4.54
CA THR A 185 20.30 -0.98 -3.97
C THR A 185 19.43 0.21 -4.34
N CYS A 186 19.38 1.20 -3.45
CA CYS A 186 18.68 2.45 -3.68
C CYS A 186 19.57 3.63 -3.29
N ALA A 187 19.48 4.71 -4.07
CA ALA A 187 20.24 5.93 -3.83
C ALA A 187 19.36 7.16 -4.09
N VAL A 188 19.64 8.23 -3.34
CA VAL A 188 19.01 9.52 -3.58
C VAL A 188 19.81 10.30 -4.61
N GLU A 189 19.18 10.65 -5.73
CA GLU A 189 19.76 11.51 -6.77
C GLU A 189 18.86 12.74 -6.98
N GLY A 190 19.29 13.88 -6.44
CA GLY A 190 18.51 15.12 -6.49
C GLY A 190 17.14 14.95 -5.84
N ASP A 191 16.09 15.01 -6.67
CA ASP A 191 14.69 14.87 -6.27
C ASP A 191 14.11 13.46 -6.54
N PHE A 192 14.96 12.44 -6.75
CA PHE A 192 14.54 11.06 -7.06
C PHE A 192 15.18 10.01 -6.12
N ILE A 193 14.47 8.91 -5.85
CA ILE A 193 15.10 7.63 -5.43
C ILE A 193 15.32 6.83 -6.69
N ILE A 194 16.53 6.31 -6.87
CA ILE A 194 16.85 5.37 -7.93
C ILE A 194 16.99 4.01 -7.28
N PHE A 195 16.15 3.07 -7.72
CA PHE A 195 16.27 1.65 -7.40
C PHE A 195 17.11 0.95 -8.48
N ASP A 196 17.91 -0.04 -8.09
CA ASP A 196 18.73 -0.86 -8.97
C ASP A 196 17.84 -1.63 -9.96
N GLY A 197 17.68 -1.07 -11.15
CA GLY A 197 16.55 -1.34 -12.05
C GLY A 197 16.28 -0.16 -13.00
N GLY A 198 16.82 1.02 -12.67
CA GLY A 198 16.96 2.14 -13.61
C GLY A 198 15.73 3.03 -13.76
N ALA A 199 14.64 2.73 -13.06
CA ALA A 199 13.51 3.64 -12.91
C ALA A 199 13.81 4.61 -11.76
N GLY A 200 14.07 5.87 -12.10
CA GLY A 200 14.06 6.95 -11.11
C GLY A 200 12.62 7.25 -10.73
N GLN A 201 12.30 7.22 -9.43
CA GLN A 201 10.97 7.49 -8.91
C GLN A 201 10.96 8.84 -8.17
N THR A 202 9.87 9.58 -8.32
CA THR A 202 9.72 10.94 -7.76
C THR A 202 9.81 10.90 -6.23
N LEU A 203 10.68 11.72 -5.62
CA LEU A 203 10.70 11.91 -4.16
C LEU A 203 9.48 12.73 -3.72
N LEU A 204 8.33 12.07 -3.56
CA LEU A 204 7.32 12.54 -2.62
C LEU A 204 7.37 11.62 -1.40
N PHE A 205 8.26 11.96 -0.47
CA PHE A 205 8.30 11.26 0.81
C PHE A 205 8.48 12.26 1.95
N ASP A 206 7.79 11.98 3.04
CA ASP A 206 7.97 12.63 4.33
C ASP A 206 8.21 11.55 5.40
N ASP A 207 8.18 11.91 6.68
CA ASP A 207 8.35 10.92 7.74
C ASP A 207 7.28 9.83 7.77
N ASN A 208 6.18 9.96 7.00
CA ASN A 208 4.97 9.15 7.13
C ASN A 208 4.46 8.60 5.80
N ARG A 209 4.87 9.15 4.65
CA ARG A 209 4.42 8.77 3.31
C ARG A 209 5.59 8.65 2.35
N MET A 210 5.46 7.78 1.36
CA MET A 210 6.38 7.64 0.23
C MET A 210 5.60 7.29 -1.03
N LEU A 211 5.86 7.96 -2.16
CA LEU A 211 5.30 7.62 -3.47
C LEU A 211 6.30 6.84 -4.33
N ILE A 212 5.84 5.74 -4.91
CA ILE A 212 6.59 4.87 -5.83
C ILE A 212 5.62 4.48 -6.94
N ASP A 213 5.93 4.79 -8.21
CA ASP A 213 5.08 4.42 -9.36
C ASP A 213 3.58 4.76 -9.19
N ASP A 214 3.31 5.98 -8.71
CA ASP A 214 1.96 6.50 -8.35
C ASP A 214 1.26 5.78 -7.19
N VAL A 215 1.95 4.82 -6.56
CA VAL A 215 1.51 4.08 -5.38
C VAL A 215 1.98 4.78 -4.11
N MET A 216 1.05 4.96 -3.16
CA MET A 216 1.35 5.55 -1.86
C MET A 216 1.63 4.49 -0.81
N TYR A 217 2.84 4.51 -0.29
CA TYR A 217 3.28 3.78 0.88
C TYR A 217 3.15 4.65 2.13
N LEU A 218 2.73 4.04 3.23
CA LEU A 218 2.62 4.65 4.55
C LEU A 218 3.65 4.04 5.49
N LYS A 219 4.27 4.86 6.34
CA LYS A 219 5.28 4.35 7.26
C LYS A 219 4.62 3.53 8.36
N VAL A 220 5.20 2.36 8.64
CA VAL A 220 4.83 1.57 9.81
C VAL A 220 5.48 2.22 11.03
N TYR A 221 4.66 2.75 11.94
CA TYR A 221 5.15 3.13 13.26
C TYR A 221 5.24 1.87 14.10
N ASP A 222 6.46 1.46 14.41
CA ASP A 222 6.69 0.42 15.41
C ASP A 222 6.13 0.92 16.76
N GLU A 223 5.02 0.33 17.22
CA GLU A 223 4.58 0.51 18.61
C GLU A 223 5.59 -0.22 19.51
N LYS A 224 6.43 0.56 20.18
CA LYS A 224 7.31 0.07 21.25
C LYS A 224 6.55 -0.42 22.46
#